data_AF-A0A379W4E9-F1
#
_entry.id   AF-A0A379W4E9-F1
#
_cell.length_a   1.000
_cell.length_b   1.000
_cell.length_c   1.000
_cell.angle_alpha   90.00
_cell.angle_beta   90.00
_cell.angle_gamma   90.00
#
_symmetry.space_group_name_H-M   'P 1'
#
loop_
_entity.id
_entity.type
_entity.pdbx_description
1 polymer ?
#
loop_
_entity_poly.entity_id
_entity_poly.type
_entity_poly.pdbx_seq_one_letter_code
_entity_poly.pdbx_strand_id
1 'polypeptide(L)' 'MVLVLGREYDYLPEAAREPDDLCVKINGTGNVESLNVSVATGVLLAEWWRQNKA' A
#
# COMPACT_ATOMS: atom_id res chain seq x y z
N MET A 1 8.59 -9.48 5.92
CA MET A 1 7.40 -8.99 5.21
C MET A 1 7.88 -8.19 4.01
N VAL A 2 7.23 -8.34 2.85
CA VAL A 2 7.50 -7.54 1.64
C VAL A 2 6.25 -6.71 1.36
N LEU A 3 6.41 -5.41 1.15
CA LEU A 3 5.33 -4.52 0.70
C LEU A 3 5.53 -4.25 -0.78
N VAL A 4 4.54 -4.60 -1.60
CA VAL A 4 4.54 -4.31 -3.03
C VAL A 4 3.58 -3.15 -3.28
N LEU A 5 4.09 -2.07 -3.88
CA LEU A 5 3.30 -0.89 -4.20
C LEU A 5 3.26 -0.68 -5.71
N GLY A 6 2.06 -0.43 -6.23
CA GLY A 6 1.85 -0.03 -7.62
C GLY A 6 2.34 1.38 -7.88
N ARG A 7 2.51 1.71 -9.16
CA ARG A 7 2.73 3.10 -9.58
C ARG A 7 1.45 3.91 -9.41
N GLU A 8 1.57 5.23 -9.33
CA GLU A 8 0.41 6.11 -9.40
C GLU A 8 -0.43 5.80 -10.65
N TYR A 9 -1.75 5.68 -10.46
CA TYR A 9 -2.78 5.42 -11.49
C TYR A 9 -2.78 4.04 -12.17
N ASP A 10 -1.81 3.17 -11.88
CA ASP A 10 -1.79 1.79 -12.38
C ASP A 10 -2.05 0.78 -11.25
N TYR A 11 -2.84 -0.25 -11.56
CA TYR A 11 -2.94 -1.42 -10.71
C TYR A 11 -1.62 -2.20 -10.72
N LEU A 12 -1.34 -2.92 -9.63
CA LEU A 12 -0.23 -3.87 -9.59
C LEU A 12 -0.39 -4.88 -10.72
N PRO A 13 0.66 -5.13 -11.53
CA PRO A 13 0.58 -6.13 -12.58
C PRO A 13 0.29 -7.50 -11.97
N GLU A 14 -0.46 -8.33 -12.69
CA GLU A 14 -0.88 -9.66 -12.23
C GLU A 14 0.34 -10.55 -11.88
N ALA A 15 1.45 -10.40 -12.60
CA ALA A 15 2.71 -11.09 -12.30
C ALA A 15 3.36 -10.67 -10.96
N ALA A 16 2.94 -9.57 -10.35
CA ALA A 16 3.41 -9.10 -9.05
C ALA A 16 2.43 -9.43 -7.91
N ARG A 17 1.38 -10.21 -8.20
CA ARG A 17 0.33 -10.56 -7.25
C ARG A 17 -0.09 -12.02 -7.39
N GLU A 18 0.17 -12.80 -6.37
CA GLU A 18 -0.35 -14.16 -6.25
C GLU A 18 -1.75 -14.15 -5.59
N PRO A 19 -2.60 -15.17 -5.81
CA PRO A 19 -3.92 -15.26 -5.18
C PRO A 19 -3.89 -15.21 -3.65
N ASP A 20 -2.82 -15.72 -3.04
CA ASP A 20 -2.64 -15.79 -1.59
C ASP A 20 -2.03 -14.52 -0.99
N ASP A 21 -1.73 -13.50 -1.81
CA ASP A 21 -1.18 -12.23 -1.33
C ASP A 21 -2.24 -11.39 -0.58
N LEU A 22 -1.82 -10.85 0.55
CA LEU A 22 -2.66 -9.94 1.33
C LEU A 22 -2.74 -8.56 0.66
N CYS A 23 -3.91 -8.22 0.15
CA CYS A 23 -4.19 -6.89 -0.38
C CYS A 23 -4.58 -5.92 0.74
N VAL A 24 -3.75 -4.91 0.99
CA VAL A 24 -4.02 -3.85 1.97
C VAL A 24 -4.33 -2.52 1.26
N LYS A 25 -5.15 -1.68 1.88
CA LYS A 25 -5.55 -0.37 1.35
C LYS A 25 -5.51 0.69 2.44
N ILE A 26 -5.04 1.89 2.08
CA ILE A 26 -5.23 3.10 2.89
C ILE A 26 -6.61 3.67 2.55
N ASN A 27 -7.46 3.84 3.56
CA ASN A 27 -8.77 4.44 3.37
C ASN A 27 -8.62 5.91 2.98
N GLY A 28 -9.18 6.28 1.82
CA GLY A 28 -9.23 7.66 1.36
C GLY A 28 -10.39 8.42 2.02
N THR A 29 -10.27 9.74 2.06
CA THR A 29 -11.33 10.65 2.52
C THR A 29 -12.32 11.03 1.40
N GLY A 30 -12.02 10.70 0.15
CA GLY A 30 -12.78 11.10 -1.03
C GLY A 30 -12.39 12.47 -1.60
N ASN A 31 -11.54 13.25 -0.93
CA ASN A 31 -11.11 14.57 -1.39
C ASN A 31 -10.02 14.53 -2.47
N VAL A 32 -9.33 13.40 -2.58
CA VAL A 32 -8.31 13.14 -3.61
C VAL A 32 -8.50 11.72 -4.13
N GLU A 33 -8.14 11.49 -5.39
CA GLU A 33 -8.28 10.19 -6.04
C GLU A 33 -7.32 9.13 -5.45
N SER A 34 -6.07 9.52 -5.23
CA SER A 34 -5.04 8.65 -4.66
C SER A 34 -4.01 9.45 -3.86
N LEU A 35 -3.19 8.72 -3.09
CA LEU A 35 -2.02 9.29 -2.42
C LEU A 35 -0.79 9.08 -3.30
N ASN A 36 0.15 10.01 -3.18
CA ASN A 36 1.45 9.81 -3.77
C ASN A 36 2.11 8.53 -3.24
N VAL A 37 2.77 7.78 -4.13
CA VAL A 37 3.38 6.48 -3.77
C VAL A 37 4.35 6.59 -2.59
N SER A 38 5.10 7.69 -2.46
CA SER A 38 6.02 7.90 -1.33
C SER A 38 5.25 8.10 -0.01
N VAL A 39 4.14 8.83 -0.05
CA VAL A 39 3.27 9.06 1.11
C VAL A 39 2.57 7.77 1.52
N ALA A 40 2.00 7.04 0.56
CA ALA A 40 1.38 5.74 0.81
C ALA A 40 2.38 4.74 1.42
N THR A 41 3.61 4.68 0.89
CA THR A 41 4.70 3.87 1.43
C THR A 41 4.98 4.24 2.89
N GLY A 42 5.10 5.54 3.20
CA GLY A 42 5.34 6.01 4.56
C GLY A 42 4.25 5.59 5.55
N VAL A 43 2.97 5.71 5.17
CA VAL A 43 1.84 5.28 6.01
C VAL A 43 1.88 3.78 6.28
N LEU A 44 2.10 2.96 5.25
CA LEU A 44 2.16 1.50 5.39
C LEU A 44 3.33 1.04 6.27
N LEU A 45 4.51 1.64 6.10
CA LEU A 45 5.67 1.33 6.94
C LEU A 45 5.46 1.76 8.39
N ALA A 46 4.85 2.92 8.63
CA ALA A 46 4.53 3.40 9.97
C ALA A 46 3.53 2.48 10.68
N GLU A 47 2.50 2.02 9.96
CA GLU A 47 1.51 1.09 10.52
C GLU A 47 2.13 -0.28 10.81
N TRP A 48 2.96 -0.80 9.91
CA TRP A 48 3.71 -2.02 10.17
C TRP A 48 4.59 -1.89 11.41
N TRP A 49 5.33 -0.77 11.52
CA TRP A 49 6.15 -0.50 12.70
C TRP A 49 5.31 -0.49 13.98
N ARG A 50 4.17 0.23 13.98
CA ARG A 50 3.24 0.30 15.12
C ARG A 50 2.75 -1.08 15.55
N GLN A 51 2.51 -2.00 14.61
CA GLN A 51 2.04 -3.36 14.92
C GLN A 51 3.15 -4.32 15.37
N ASN A 52 4.41 -4.06 15.01
CA ASN A 52 5.50 -5.04 15.18
C ASN A 52 6.61 -4.59 16.16
N LYS A 53 6.66 -3.31 16.52
CA LYS A 53 7.77 -2.70 17.28
C LYS A 53 7.32 -1.72 18.38
N ALA A 54 6.02 -1.51 18.56
CA ALA A 54 5.48 -0.78 19.73
C ALA A 54 5.37 -1.70 20.94
#